data_AF-A0A9Q0YJU6-F1
#
_entry.id   AF-A0A9Q0YJU6-F1
#
_cell.length_a   1.000
_cell.length_b   1.000
_cell.length_c   1.000
_cell.angle_alpha   90.00
_cell.angle_beta   90.00
_cell.angle_gamma   90.00
#
_symmetry.space_group_name_H-M   'P 1'
#
loop_
_entity.id
_entity.type
_entity.pdbx_description
1 polymer ?
#
loop_
_entity_poly.entity_id
_entity_poly.type
_entity_poly.pdbx_seq_one_letter_code
_entity_poly.pdbx_strand_id
1 'polypeptide(L)'
;MFIQISGTEAVGKHVPKADLHPNAWITQAQGEGKVILSPVPHCQKNCTSFEVAVSEKDVLFFNADYWRCSTIPSGSQLNLQFISSFY
;
A
#
# COMPACT_ATOMS: atom_id res chain seq x y z
N MET A 1 -2.20 0.10 13.21
CA MET A 1 -1.25 0.96 12.48
C MET A 1 0.11 0.27 12.43
N PHE A 2 0.73 0.25 11.27
CA PHE A 2 2.07 -0.29 11.02
C PHE A 2 2.94 0.80 10.38
N ILE A 3 4.25 0.75 10.66
CA ILE A 3 5.26 1.57 10.01
C ILE A 3 6.10 0.65 9.15
N GLN A 4 6.23 0.97 7.87
CA GLN A 4 7.11 0.26 6.97
C GLN A 4 8.30 1.15 6.61
N ILE A 5 9.50 0.63 6.88
CA ILE A 5 10.76 1.28 6.55
C ILE A 5 11.47 0.40 5.53
N SER A 6 11.75 0.95 4.36
CA SER A 6 12.39 0.22 3.25
C SER A 6 13.55 1.01 2.68
N GLY A 7 14.67 0.32 2.44
CA GLY A 7 15.82 0.87 1.73
C GLY A 7 15.61 0.93 0.22
N THR A 8 16.57 1.53 -0.49
CA THR A 8 16.52 1.80 -1.93
C THR A 8 16.51 0.55 -2.82
N GLU A 9 16.96 -0.59 -2.29
CA GLU A 9 17.00 -1.88 -2.99
C GLU A 9 15.97 -2.88 -2.45
N ALA A 10 15.06 -2.44 -1.58
CA ALA A 10 14.08 -3.35 -1.00
C ALA A 10 13.07 -3.83 -2.06
N VAL A 11 12.86 -5.13 -2.12
CA VAL A 11 11.86 -5.76 -2.98
C VAL A 11 10.47 -5.42 -2.47
N GLY A 12 9.49 -5.36 -3.39
CA GLY A 12 8.10 -5.12 -3.05
C GLY A 12 7.59 -6.05 -1.95
N LYS A 13 6.97 -5.47 -0.91
CA LYS A 13 6.43 -6.22 0.22
C LYS A 13 4.91 -6.19 0.20
N HIS A 14 4.32 -7.34 0.51
CA HIS A 14 2.89 -7.38 0.78
C HIS A 14 2.63 -6.67 2.10
N VAL A 15 1.67 -5.77 2.10
CA VAL A 15 1.22 -5.12 3.31
C VAL A 15 0.38 -6.14 4.08
N PRO A 16 0.75 -6.51 5.32
CA PRO A 16 -0.09 -7.39 6.14
C PRO A 16 -1.49 -6.80 6.22
N LYS A 17 -2.52 -7.63 5.96
CA LYS A 17 -3.89 -7.19 6.24
C LYS A 17 -3.93 -6.81 7.71
N ALA A 18 -4.23 -5.54 8.00
CA ALA A 18 -4.58 -5.17 9.35
C ALA A 18 -5.91 -5.90 9.63
N ASP A 19 -5.83 -7.05 10.31
CA ASP A 19 -6.91 -8.05 10.45
C ASP A 19 -8.20 -7.54 11.11
N LEU A 20 -8.32 -6.23 11.35
CA LEU A 20 -9.38 -5.65 12.14
C LEU A 20 -10.45 -4.96 11.30
N HIS A 21 -10.12 -4.31 10.16
CA HIS A 21 -11.11 -3.51 9.42
C HIS A 21 -10.86 -3.41 7.89
N PRO A 22 -11.91 -3.26 7.07
CA PRO A 22 -11.79 -3.26 5.61
C PRO A 22 -11.34 -1.93 5.03
N ASN A 23 -11.64 -0.80 5.66
CA ASN A 23 -11.22 0.52 5.18
C ASN A 23 -9.77 0.76 5.59
N ALA A 24 -8.87 0.88 4.61
CA ALA A 24 -7.44 1.00 4.81
C ALA A 24 -6.89 2.26 4.15
N TRP A 25 -5.81 2.80 4.73
CA TRP A 25 -5.07 3.90 4.14
C TRP A 25 -3.56 3.67 4.26
N ILE A 26 -2.85 4.21 3.29
CA ILE A 26 -1.39 4.30 3.26
C ILE A 26 -0.98 5.73 2.92
N THR A 27 0.01 6.24 3.64
CA THR A 27 0.65 7.52 3.31
C THR A 27 2.16 7.35 3.22
N GLN A 28 2.76 8.10 2.31
CA GLN A 28 4.20 8.21 2.17
C GLN A 28 4.68 9.40 3.01
N ALA A 29 5.48 9.11 4.03
CA ALA A 29 6.03 10.14 4.89
C ALA A 29 7.39 10.65 4.41
N GLN A 30 8.17 9.79 3.75
CA GLN A 30 9.45 10.16 3.17
C GLN A 30 9.75 9.32 1.92
N GLY A 31 10.28 9.96 0.88
CA GLY A 31 10.65 9.30 -0.37
C GLY A 31 9.45 9.05 -1.28
N GLU A 32 9.64 8.21 -2.30
CA GLU A 32 8.61 7.89 -3.30
C GLU A 32 8.39 6.40 -3.36
N GLY A 33 7.16 5.98 -3.64
CA GLY A 33 6.81 4.58 -3.74
C GLY A 33 5.70 4.32 -4.73
N LYS A 34 5.60 3.07 -5.17
CA LYS A 34 4.44 2.56 -5.90
C LYS A 34 3.64 1.65 -4.99
N VAL A 35 2.33 1.78 -5.03
CA VAL A 35 1.39 0.86 -4.41
C VAL A 35 0.69 0.10 -5.52
N ILE A 36 0.75 -1.23 -5.45
CA ILE A 36 0.01 -2.13 -6.32
C ILE A 36 -1.21 -2.62 -5.56
N LEU A 37 -2.40 -2.34 -6.09
CA LEU A 37 -3.66 -2.88 -5.60
C LEU A 37 -4.08 -4.02 -6.52
N SER A 38 -3.97 -5.25 -6.01
CA SER A 38 -4.38 -6.46 -6.72
C SER A 38 -5.75 -6.94 -6.21
N PRO A 39 -6.69 -7.36 -7.07
CA PRO A 39 -7.97 -7.88 -6.61
C PRO A 39 -7.81 -9.08 -5.68
N VAL A 40 -8.60 -9.13 -4.62
CA VAL A 40 -8.77 -10.38 -3.85
C VAL A 40 -9.47 -11.45 -4.69
N PRO A 41 -9.34 -12.75 -4.36
CA PRO A 41 -9.87 -13.84 -5.19
C PRO A 41 -11.35 -13.69 -5.58
N HIS A 42 -12.21 -13.20 -4.68
CA HIS A 42 -13.64 -13.06 -4.96
C HIS A 42 -14.00 -11.80 -5.78
N CYS A 43 -13.12 -10.79 -5.90
CA CYS A 43 -13.36 -9.61 -6.74
C CYS A 43 -12.75 -9.71 -8.15
N GLN A 44 -11.92 -10.71 -8.44
CA GLN A 44 -11.16 -10.80 -9.71
C GLN A 44 -11.99 -10.68 -11.00
N LYS A 45 -13.29 -11.00 -10.97
CA LYS A 45 -14.18 -10.87 -12.14
C LYS A 45 -14.59 -9.43 -12.45
N ASN A 46 -14.61 -8.55 -11.44
CA ASN A 46 -15.13 -7.18 -11.53
C ASN A 46 -14.05 -6.11 -11.22
N CYS A 47 -12.97 -6.51 -10.58
CA CYS A 47 -11.85 -5.67 -10.18
C CYS A 47 -10.64 -5.97 -11.08
N THR A 48 -9.92 -4.94 -11.53
CA THR A 48 -8.63 -5.08 -12.26
C THR A 48 -7.49 -4.52 -11.45
N SER A 49 -6.32 -5.17 -11.44
CA SER A 49 -5.14 -4.62 -10.75
C SER A 49 -4.74 -3.26 -11.30
N PHE A 50 -4.30 -2.37 -10.43
CA PHE A 50 -3.76 -1.08 -10.82
C PHE A 50 -2.61 -0.64 -9.90
N GLU A 51 -1.79 0.26 -10.43
CA GLU A 51 -0.64 0.83 -9.73
C GLU A 51 -0.88 2.31 -9.47
N VAL A 52 -0.49 2.75 -8.28
CA VAL A 52 -0.58 4.16 -7.86
C VAL A 52 0.80 4.60 -7.40
N ALA A 53 1.32 5.68 -7.99
CA ALA A 53 2.47 6.37 -7.42
C ALA A 53 1.99 7.17 -6.20
N VAL A 54 2.67 7.01 -5.06
CA VAL A 54 2.36 7.70 -3.82
C VAL A 54 3.61 8.50 -3.43
N SER A 55 3.47 9.82 -3.42
CA SER A 55 4.52 10.76 -3.05
C SER A 55 4.28 11.28 -1.63
N GLU A 56 5.28 11.98 -1.07
CA GLU A 56 5.17 12.57 0.27
C GLU A 56 3.89 13.40 0.41
N LYS A 57 3.17 13.20 1.52
CA LYS A 57 1.87 13.82 1.85
C LYS A 57 0.65 13.28 1.10
N ASP A 58 0.84 12.40 0.13
CA ASP A 58 -0.29 11.69 -0.47
C ASP A 58 -0.87 10.69 0.52
N VAL A 59 -2.20 10.53 0.46
CA VAL A 59 -2.92 9.51 1.21
C VAL A 59 -3.72 8.68 0.22
N LEU A 60 -3.34 7.42 0.07
CA LEU A 60 -4.10 6.46 -0.72
C LEU A 60 -5.06 5.72 0.22
N PHE A 61 -6.35 5.86 -0.08
CA PHE A 61 -7.43 5.13 0.58
C PHE A 61 -7.91 3.97 -0.29
N PHE A 62 -8.13 2.81 0.31
CA PHE A 62 -8.68 1.65 -0.39
C PHE A 62 -9.41 0.72 0.58
N ASN A 63 -10.23 -0.17 0.02
CA ASN A 63 -10.93 -1.18 0.81
C ASN A 63 -10.27 -2.56 0.62
N ALA A 64 -9.77 -3.11 1.72
CA ALA A 64 -9.02 -4.35 1.83
C ALA A 64 -9.87 -5.62 1.65
N ASP A 65 -11.19 -5.49 1.56
CA ASP A 65 -12.06 -6.60 1.14
C ASP A 65 -12.13 -6.72 -0.38
N TYR A 66 -11.75 -5.70 -1.14
CA TYR A 66 -11.68 -5.78 -2.62
C TYR A 66 -10.24 -5.86 -3.13
N TRP A 67 -9.29 -5.29 -2.37
CA TRP A 67 -7.91 -5.11 -2.82
C TRP A 67 -6.87 -5.62 -1.82
N ARG A 68 -5.88 -6.36 -2.33
CA ARG A 68 -4.62 -6.67 -1.66
C ARG A 68 -3.59 -5.62 -2.02
N CYS A 69 -2.96 -5.05 -1.01
CA CYS A 69 -1.97 -3.98 -1.17
C CYS A 69 -0.54 -4.54 -1.11
N SER A 70 0.28 -4.15 -2.07
CA SER A 70 1.73 -4.36 -2.05
C SER A 70 2.43 -3.06 -2.35
N THR A 71 3.53 -2.79 -1.66
CA THR A 71 4.29 -1.55 -1.77
C THR A 71 5.66 -1.84 -2.36
N ILE A 72 6.08 -1.05 -3.35
CA ILE A 72 7.39 -1.10 -3.97
C ILE A 72 8.05 0.26 -3.73
N PRO A 73 9.14 0.34 -2.95
CA PRO A 73 9.87 1.60 -2.82
C PRO A 73 10.46 2.00 -4.18
N SER A 74 10.53 3.30 -4.43
CA SER A 74 11.11 3.85 -5.65
C SER A 74 12.10 4.96 -5.32
N GLY A 75 13.08 5.15 -6.21
CA GLY A 75 14.11 6.17 -6.06
C GLY A 75 15.29 5.78 -5.16
N SER A 76 16.13 6.77 -4.89
CA SER A 76 17.40 6.64 -4.17
C SER A 76 17.31 7.04 -2.69
N GLN A 77 16.10 7.23 -2.18
CA GLN A 77 15.85 7.67 -0.80
C GLN A 77 15.31 6.54 0.07
N LEU A 78 15.48 6.68 1.37
CA LEU A 78 14.77 5.86 2.35
C LEU A 78 13.27 6.05 2.17
N ASN A 79 12.52 4.95 2.08
CA ASN A 79 11.08 4.98 1.97
C ASN A 79 10.43 4.70 3.34
N LEU A 80 9.65 5.67 3.83
CA LEU A 80 8.90 5.57 5.08
C LEU A 80 7.39 5.66 4.80
N GLN A 81 6.66 4.59 5.11
CA GLN A 81 5.21 4.53 4.93
C GLN A 81 4.49 4.25 6.25
N PHE A 82 3.38 4.96 6.46
CA PHE A 82 2.43 4.64 7.52
C PHE A 82 1.19 3.99 6.91
N ILE A 83 0.77 2.90 7.54
CA ILE A 83 -0.35 2.08 7.07
C ILE A 83 -1.29 1.83 8.24
N SER A 84 -2.59 2.05 8.05
CA SER A 84 -3.59 1.66 9.05
C SER A 84 -4.92 1.32 8.42
N SER A 85 -5.81 0.76 9.24
CA SER A 85 -7.20 0.49 8.91
C SER A 85 -8.12 1.11 9.96
N PHE A 86 -9.37 1.34 9.58
CA PHE A 86 -10.43 1.93 10.41
C PHE A 86 -11.83 1.43 9.97
N TYR A 87 -12.87 1.77 10.73
CA TYR A 87 -14.25 1.35 10.49
C TYR A 87 -14.90 2.08 9.30
#